data_AF-A0A7G1ISB0-F1
#
_entry.id   AF-A0A7G1ISB0-F1
#
_cell.length_a   1.000
_cell.length_b   1.000
_cell.length_c   1.000
_cell.angle_alpha   90.00
_cell.angle_beta   90.00
_cell.angle_gamma   90.00
#
_symmetry.space_group_name_H-M   'P 1'
#
loop_
_entity.id
_entity.type
_entity.pdbx_description
1 polymer ?
#
loop_
_entity_poly.entity_id
_entity_poly.type
_entity_poly.pdbx_seq_one_letter_code
_entity_poly.pdbx_strand_id
1 'polypeptide(L)'
;MLRVAKPTSPMSVGTWILTAYGPGAGLAGAAELMPPALRRTWVGALVRWLARPAGLSAAAVAPGVASYTAVLLSQTAVPAWHEAHPYLPFVFTGSAAASGGGWGMVLAPVAEAGPARRLAVVGAGLEIAASRLLEHPGLRRRTGCAGGRST
;
A
#
# COMPACT_ATOMS: atom_id res chain seq x y z
N MET A 1 0.78 -0.96 -23.25
CA MET A 1 1.38 -0.16 -22.16
C MET A 1 2.58 -0.87 -21.52
N LEU A 2 2.51 -2.17 -21.20
CA LEU A 2 3.61 -2.96 -20.59
C LEU A 2 4.85 -3.25 -21.48
N ARG A 3 5.00 -2.58 -22.63
CA ARG A 3 6.11 -2.84 -23.57
C ARG A 3 7.30 -1.89 -23.37
N VAL A 4 7.07 -0.74 -22.74
CA VAL A 4 8.09 0.28 -22.48
C VAL A 4 7.92 0.78 -21.04
N ALA A 5 8.92 0.57 -20.19
CA ALA A 5 8.98 1.17 -18.87
C ALA A 5 9.45 2.62 -19.01
N LYS A 6 8.54 3.58 -18.80
CA LYS A 6 8.89 5.01 -18.70
C LYS A 6 8.87 5.41 -17.23
N PRO A 7 10.01 5.39 -16.51
CA PRO A 7 10.07 5.73 -15.10
C PRO A 7 9.66 7.18 -14.81
N THR A 8 9.69 8.06 -15.81
CA THR A 8 9.23 9.45 -15.71
C THR A 8 7.71 9.63 -15.82
N SER A 9 6.95 8.59 -16.22
CA SER A 9 5.50 8.66 -16.31
C SER A 9 4.87 7.92 -15.13
N PRO A 10 4.16 8.62 -14.22
CA PRO A 10 3.49 7.99 -13.07
C PRO A 10 2.61 6.82 -13.50
N MET A 11 1.76 7.04 -14.51
CA MET A 11 0.84 6.03 -15.06
C MET A 11 1.55 4.74 -15.55
N SER A 12 2.75 4.85 -16.12
CA SER A 12 3.53 3.67 -16.54
C SER A 12 4.00 2.87 -15.33
N VAL A 13 4.54 3.55 -14.32
CA VAL A 13 5.00 2.94 -13.06
C VAL A 13 3.85 2.25 -12.32
N GLY A 14 2.68 2.90 -12.24
CA GLY A 14 1.49 2.31 -11.63
C GLY A 14 1.06 1.01 -12.32
N THR A 15 1.11 0.97 -13.65
CA THR A 15 0.76 -0.25 -14.40
C THR A 15 1.73 -1.40 -14.09
N TRP A 16 3.03 -1.12 -13.98
CA TRP A 16 4.04 -2.12 -13.62
C TRP A 16 3.88 -2.62 -12.18
N ILE A 17 3.63 -1.72 -11.23
CA ILE A 17 3.39 -2.07 -9.82
C ILE A 17 2.13 -2.95 -9.69
N LEU A 18 1.02 -2.59 -10.36
CA LEU A 18 -0.21 -3.38 -10.36
C LEU A 18 -0.02 -4.74 -11.03
N THR A 19 0.76 -4.80 -12.10
CA THR A 19 1.07 -6.06 -12.79
C THR A 19 1.90 -7.00 -11.92
N ALA A 20 2.82 -6.46 -11.10
CA ALA A 20 3.59 -7.26 -10.15
C ALA A 20 2.74 -7.74 -8.95
N TYR A 21 1.82 -6.89 -8.47
CA TYR A 21 0.95 -7.21 -7.33
C TYR A 21 -0.20 -8.18 -7.67
N GLY A 22 -0.85 -7.97 -8.81
CA GLY A 22 -2.12 -8.61 -9.19
C GLY A 22 -2.09 -10.14 -9.17
N PRO A 23 -1.13 -10.83 -9.81
CA PRO A 23 -1.06 -12.28 -9.83
C PRO A 23 -0.89 -12.87 -8.42
N GLY A 24 -0.04 -12.26 -7.60
CA GLY A 24 0.23 -12.73 -6.24
C GLY A 24 -1.00 -12.60 -5.34
N ALA A 25 -1.63 -11.43 -5.36
CA ALA A 25 -2.84 -11.15 -4.60
C ALA A 25 -4.03 -11.99 -5.08
N GLY A 26 -4.20 -12.12 -6.40
CA GLY A 26 -5.25 -12.92 -7.01
C GLY A 26 -5.12 -14.40 -6.68
N LEU A 27 -3.91 -14.96 -6.72
CA LEU A 27 -3.69 -16.36 -6.39
C LEU A 27 -3.92 -16.65 -4.90
N ALA A 28 -3.47 -15.76 -4.02
CA ALA A 28 -3.74 -15.86 -2.59
C ALA A 28 -5.25 -15.78 -2.29
N GLY A 29 -5.96 -14.80 -2.87
CA GLY A 29 -7.41 -14.67 -2.70
C GLY A 29 -8.20 -15.84 -3.29
N ALA A 30 -7.79 -16.35 -4.45
CA ALA A 30 -8.42 -17.52 -5.06
C ALA A 30 -8.27 -18.77 -4.20
N ALA A 31 -7.12 -18.95 -3.53
CA ALA A 31 -6.91 -20.07 -2.62
C ALA A 31 -7.84 -20.03 -1.41
N GLU A 32 -8.09 -18.85 -0.85
CA GLU A 32 -9.00 -18.66 0.29
C GLU A 32 -10.47 -18.87 -0.12
N LEU A 33 -10.90 -18.33 -1.26
CA LEU A 33 -12.28 -18.41 -1.75
C LEU A 33 -12.62 -19.76 -2.43
N MET A 34 -11.65 -20.67 -2.56
CA MET A 34 -11.84 -21.90 -3.32
C MET A 34 -12.87 -22.85 -2.68
N PRO A 35 -13.85 -23.39 -3.44
CA PRO A 35 -14.86 -24.32 -2.92
C PRO A 35 -14.26 -25.64 -2.39
N PRO A 36 -14.87 -26.28 -1.37
CA PRO A 36 -14.37 -27.53 -0.78
C PRO A 36 -14.19 -28.67 -1.80
N ALA A 37 -15.06 -28.73 -2.81
CA ALA A 37 -14.97 -29.72 -3.89
C ALA A 37 -13.68 -29.57 -4.70
N LEU A 38 -13.30 -28.33 -5.03
CA LEU A 38 -12.09 -28.04 -5.80
C LEU A 38 -10.84 -28.18 -4.94
N ARG A 39 -10.94 -27.91 -3.63
CA ARG A 39 -9.82 -28.08 -2.67
C ARG A 39 -9.29 -29.52 -2.62
N ARG A 40 -10.12 -30.53 -2.87
CA ARG A 40 -9.72 -31.95 -2.87
C ARG A 40 -9.04 -32.40 -4.16
N THR A 41 -9.05 -31.58 -5.21
CA THR A 41 -8.39 -31.89 -6.48
C THR A 41 -6.89 -31.58 -6.43
N TRP A 42 -6.13 -32.17 -7.36
CA TRP A 42 -4.70 -31.87 -7.54
C TRP A 42 -4.45 -30.38 -7.84
N VAL A 43 -5.34 -29.76 -8.62
CA VAL A 43 -5.29 -28.32 -8.94
C VAL A 43 -5.46 -27.49 -7.67
N GLY A 44 -6.43 -27.84 -6.82
CA GLY A 44 -6.64 -27.15 -5.55
C GLY A 44 -5.45 -27.28 -4.59
N ALA A 45 -4.77 -28.43 -4.59
CA ALA A 45 -3.54 -28.62 -3.82
C ALA A 45 -2.39 -27.73 -4.35
N LEU A 46 -2.22 -27.67 -5.67
CA LEU A 46 -1.21 -26.82 -6.32
C LEU A 46 -1.44 -25.33 -6.02
N VAL A 47 -2.69 -24.86 -6.14
CA VAL A 47 -3.07 -23.47 -5.84
C VAL A 47 -2.75 -23.12 -4.39
N ARG A 48 -3.09 -23.98 -3.42
CA ARG A 48 -2.75 -23.74 -2.00
C ARG A 48 -1.24 -23.72 -1.74
N TRP A 49 -0.50 -24.60 -2.40
CA TRP A 49 0.95 -24.64 -2.26
C TRP A 49 1.60 -23.36 -2.79
N LEU A 50 1.10 -22.86 -3.93
CA LEU A 50 1.60 -21.66 -4.58
C LEU A 50 1.04 -20.36 -3.95
N ALA A 51 -0.07 -20.43 -3.21
CA ALA A 51 -0.70 -19.27 -2.58
C ALA A 51 0.18 -18.61 -1.52
N ARG A 52 0.91 -19.37 -0.71
CA ARG A 52 1.82 -18.80 0.30
C ARG A 52 2.97 -17.98 -0.32
N PRO A 53 3.79 -18.51 -1.24
CA PRO A 53 4.85 -17.71 -1.85
C PRO A 53 4.29 -16.55 -2.68
N ALA A 54 3.14 -16.73 -3.35
CA ALA A 54 2.46 -15.68 -4.10
C ALA A 54 1.89 -14.56 -3.19
N GLY A 55 1.36 -14.92 -2.03
CA GLY A 55 0.90 -13.97 -1.03
C GLY A 55 2.06 -13.18 -0.42
N LEU A 56 3.20 -13.83 -0.16
CA LEU A 56 4.41 -13.17 0.32
C LEU A 56 5.00 -12.20 -0.71
N SER A 57 5.03 -12.57 -1.99
CA SER A 57 5.49 -11.66 -3.04
C SER A 57 4.54 -10.46 -3.19
N ALA A 58 3.21 -10.69 -3.13
CA ALA A 58 2.24 -9.60 -3.12
C ALA A 58 2.39 -8.69 -1.89
N ALA A 59 2.64 -9.25 -0.71
CA ALA A 59 2.88 -8.49 0.52
C ALA A 59 4.13 -7.60 0.42
N ALA A 60 5.18 -8.05 -0.27
CA ALA A 60 6.36 -7.23 -0.52
C ALA A 60 6.10 -6.06 -1.48
N VAL A 61 5.20 -6.23 -2.45
CA VAL A 61 4.85 -5.19 -3.43
C VAL A 61 3.76 -4.23 -2.92
N ALA A 62 2.94 -4.65 -1.95
CA ALA A 62 1.81 -3.88 -1.42
C ALA A 62 2.20 -2.47 -0.90
N PRO A 63 3.31 -2.26 -0.17
CA PRO A 63 3.76 -0.91 0.19
C PRO A 63 4.08 -0.03 -1.02
N GLY A 64 4.58 -0.62 -2.11
CA GLY A 64 4.82 0.08 -3.38
C GLY A 64 3.52 0.55 -4.04
N VAL A 65 2.47 -0.27 -3.98
CA VAL A 65 1.12 0.10 -4.45
C VAL A 65 0.56 1.26 -3.62
N ALA A 66 0.64 1.16 -2.29
CA ALA A 66 0.11 2.16 -1.36
C ALA A 66 0.88 3.47 -1.37
N SER A 67 2.19 3.45 -1.54
CA SER A 67 2.99 4.67 -1.70
C SER A 67 2.75 5.34 -3.05
N TYR A 68 2.55 4.56 -4.11
CA TYR A 68 2.26 5.10 -5.45
C TYR A 68 0.93 5.87 -5.51
N THR A 69 -0.09 5.46 -4.75
CA THR A 69 -1.34 6.24 -4.66
C THR A 69 -1.11 7.60 -4.02
N ALA A 70 -0.24 7.68 -3.01
CA ALA A 70 0.17 8.94 -2.39
C ALA A 70 0.91 9.86 -3.38
N VAL A 71 1.79 9.30 -4.23
CA VAL A 71 2.50 10.05 -5.27
C VAL A 71 1.51 10.63 -6.29
N LEU A 72 0.54 9.84 -6.74
CA LEU A 72 -0.53 10.33 -7.63
C LEU A 72 -1.32 11.47 -6.99
N LEU A 73 -1.63 11.37 -5.70
CA LEU A 73 -2.34 12.43 -4.96
C LEU A 73 -1.49 13.70 -4.82
N SER A 74 -0.18 13.56 -4.59
CA SER A 74 0.76 14.67 -4.40
C SER A 74 1.09 15.41 -5.71
N GLN A 75 0.85 14.77 -6.86
CA GLN A 75 0.99 15.37 -8.20
C GLN A 75 -0.26 16.14 -8.64
N THR A 76 -1.29 16.24 -7.79
CA THR A 76 -2.46 17.08 -8.07
C THR A 76 -2.11 18.57 -7.94
N ALA A 77 -2.80 19.44 -8.67
CA ALA A 77 -2.51 20.88 -8.74
C ALA A 77 -2.77 21.67 -7.43
N VAL A 78 -2.98 21.00 -6.30
CA VAL A 78 -3.31 21.62 -5.02
C VAL A 78 -2.02 21.80 -4.19
N PRO A 79 -1.59 23.05 -3.91
CA PRO A 79 -0.29 23.35 -3.28
C PRO A 79 -0.05 22.65 -1.93
N ALA A 80 -1.11 22.47 -1.15
CA ALA A 80 -1.05 21.84 0.17
C ALA A 80 -0.54 20.39 0.13
N TRP A 81 -0.85 19.63 -0.93
CA TRP A 81 -0.41 18.23 -1.07
C TRP A 81 0.98 18.13 -1.68
N HIS A 82 1.37 19.12 -2.48
CA HIS A 82 2.70 19.17 -3.08
C HIS A 82 3.80 19.36 -2.02
N GLU A 83 3.58 20.22 -1.03
CA GLU A 83 4.51 20.43 0.09
C GLU A 83 4.59 19.21 1.02
N ALA A 84 3.51 18.42 1.12
CA ALA A 84 3.43 17.22 1.96
C ALA A 84 3.97 15.94 1.28
N HIS A 85 4.43 16.04 0.02
CA HIS A 85 4.91 14.92 -0.78
C HIS A 85 5.92 13.96 -0.08
N PRO A 86 6.88 14.43 0.75
CA PRO A 86 7.86 13.52 1.37
C PRO A 86 7.27 12.55 2.39
N TYR A 87 6.12 12.89 2.97
CA TYR A 87 5.55 12.19 4.11
C TYR A 87 4.25 11.44 3.77
N LEU A 88 3.53 11.88 2.74
CA LEU A 88 2.29 11.25 2.26
C LEU A 88 2.42 9.75 1.95
N PRO A 89 3.52 9.23 1.36
CA PRO A 89 3.70 7.80 1.13
C PRO A 89 3.65 6.96 2.41
N PHE A 90 4.16 7.49 3.52
CA PHE A 90 4.13 6.80 4.81
C PHE A 90 2.71 6.78 5.37
N VAL A 91 2.01 7.92 5.39
CA VAL A 91 0.61 8.00 5.84
C VAL A 91 -0.26 6.99 5.08
N PHE A 92 -0.22 7.00 3.74
CA PHE A 92 -1.02 6.08 2.91
C PHE A 92 -0.66 4.60 3.14
N THR A 93 0.64 4.29 3.25
CA THR A 93 1.07 2.92 3.52
C THR A 93 0.63 2.46 4.91
N GLY A 94 0.71 3.34 5.91
CA GLY A 94 0.25 3.11 7.28
C GLY A 94 -1.25 2.86 7.33
N SER A 95 -2.06 3.73 6.72
CA SER A 95 -3.52 3.59 6.65
C SER A 95 -3.95 2.33 5.89
N ALA A 96 -3.24 1.99 4.80
CA ALA A 96 -3.48 0.76 4.07
C ALA A 96 -3.19 -0.49 4.92
N ALA A 97 -2.08 -0.50 5.67
CA ALA A 97 -1.75 -1.58 6.59
C ALA A 97 -2.74 -1.67 7.76
N ALA A 98 -3.17 -0.52 8.32
CA ALA A 98 -4.18 -0.44 9.36
C ALA A 98 -5.52 -1.03 8.90
N SER A 99 -6.00 -0.58 7.73
CA SER A 99 -7.26 -1.01 7.14
C SER A 99 -7.22 -2.49 6.72
N GLY A 100 -6.12 -2.93 6.11
CA GLY A 100 -5.92 -4.33 5.72
C GLY A 100 -5.86 -5.26 6.92
N GLY A 101 -5.16 -4.87 7.99
CA GLY A 101 -5.16 -5.59 9.26
C GLY A 101 -6.54 -5.63 9.91
N GLY A 102 -7.31 -4.54 9.82
CA GLY A 102 -8.71 -4.45 10.26
C GLY A 102 -9.60 -5.48 9.56
N TRP A 103 -9.58 -5.52 8.23
CA TRP A 103 -10.30 -6.54 7.45
C TRP A 103 -9.82 -7.96 7.77
N GLY A 104 -8.52 -8.15 7.98
CA GLY A 104 -7.96 -9.42 8.43
C GLY A 104 -8.55 -9.87 9.78
N MET A 105 -8.80 -8.96 10.72
CA MET A 105 -9.43 -9.28 12.00
C MET A 105 -10.94 -9.57 11.87
N VAL A 106 -11.64 -8.96 10.89
CA VAL A 106 -13.06 -9.23 10.63
C VAL A 106 -13.26 -10.60 9.98
N LEU A 107 -12.35 -10.99 9.09
CA LEU A 107 -12.50 -12.20 8.27
C LEU A 107 -11.80 -13.44 8.84
N ALA A 108 -10.74 -13.27 9.65
CA ALA A 108 -10.01 -14.40 10.22
C ALA A 108 -10.63 -14.90 11.53
N PRO A 109 -10.56 -16.21 11.81
CA PRO A 109 -10.87 -16.75 13.13
C PRO A 109 -10.04 -16.07 14.23
N VAL A 110 -10.63 -15.85 15.41
CA VAL A 110 -9.99 -15.12 16.52
C VAL A 110 -8.64 -15.73 16.93
N ALA A 111 -8.51 -17.06 16.83
CA ALA A 111 -7.27 -17.79 17.12
C ALA A 111 -6.12 -17.43 16.15
N GLU A 112 -6.43 -16.99 14.93
CA GLU A 112 -5.47 -16.67 13.87
C GLU A 112 -5.32 -15.15 13.64
N ALA A 113 -6.07 -14.32 14.36
CA ALA A 113 -6.07 -12.86 14.21
C ALA A 113 -4.77 -12.17 14.70
N GLY A 114 -3.80 -12.92 15.25
CA GLY A 114 -2.54 -12.41 15.77
C GLY A 114 -1.74 -11.54 14.79
N PRO A 115 -1.42 -12.02 13.58
CA PRO A 115 -0.71 -11.25 12.56
C PRO A 115 -1.51 -10.04 12.06
N ALA A 116 -2.83 -10.19 11.87
CA ALA A 116 -3.71 -9.11 11.41
C ALA A 116 -3.72 -7.92 12.39
N ARG A 117 -3.78 -8.21 13.71
CA ARG A 117 -3.69 -7.20 14.76
C ARG A 117 -2.33 -6.50 14.81
N ARG A 118 -1.23 -7.26 14.66
CA ARG A 118 0.12 -6.66 14.61
C ARG A 118 0.26 -5.71 13.42
N LEU A 119 -0.20 -6.13 12.24
CA LEU A 119 -0.19 -5.30 11.04
C LEU A 119 -1.04 -4.04 11.23
N ALA A 120 -2.22 -4.18 11.84
CA ALA A 120 -3.10 -3.04 12.10
C ALA A 120 -2.46 -2.00 13.03
N VAL A 121 -1.85 -2.47 14.14
CA VAL A 121 -1.18 -1.60 15.11
C VAL A 121 0.06 -0.93 14.52
N VAL A 122 0.88 -1.67 13.77
CA VAL A 122 2.07 -1.10 13.10
C VAL A 122 1.64 -0.05 12.06
N GLY A 123 0.60 -0.33 11.27
CA GLY A 123 0.05 0.62 10.30
C GLY A 123 -0.45 1.91 10.94
N ALA A 124 -1.25 1.79 12.00
CA ALA A 124 -1.75 2.93 12.76
C ALA A 124 -0.61 3.74 13.41
N GLY A 125 0.39 3.07 13.98
CA GLY A 125 1.56 3.74 14.56
C GLY A 125 2.36 4.51 13.51
N LEU A 126 2.54 3.93 12.32
CA LEU A 126 3.25 4.57 11.21
C LEU A 126 2.49 5.77 10.66
N GLU A 127 1.15 5.68 10.53
CA GLU A 127 0.29 6.79 10.16
C GLU A 127 0.38 7.93 11.17
N ILE A 128 0.24 7.65 12.47
CA ILE A 128 0.34 8.66 13.54
C ILE A 128 1.72 9.31 13.54
N ALA A 129 2.80 8.53 13.45
CA ALA A 129 4.16 9.06 13.43
C ALA A 129 4.39 10.00 12.23
N ALA A 130 3.92 9.63 11.05
CA ALA A 130 4.02 10.46 9.85
C ALA A 130 3.21 11.75 9.98
N SER A 131 1.99 11.70 10.52
CA SER A 131 1.16 12.89 10.78
C SER A 131 1.79 13.84 11.80
N ARG A 132 2.40 13.32 12.86
CA ARG A 132 3.13 14.15 13.84
C ARG A 132 4.37 14.82 13.26
N LEU A 133 5.05 14.16 12.33
CA LEU A 133 6.18 14.74 11.59
C LEU A 133 5.73 15.87 10.65
N LEU A 134 4.53 15.77 10.04
CA LEU A 134 3.90 16.86 9.28
C LEU A 134 3.59 18.09 10.14
N GLU A 135 3.06 17.86 11.34
CA GLU A 135 2.60 18.92 12.24
C GLU A 135 3.74 19.69 12.92
N HIS A 136 4.98 19.20 12.85
CA HIS A 136 6.11 19.86 13.50
C HIS A 136 6.37 21.27 12.91
N PRO A 137 6.29 22.35 13.73
CA PRO A 137 6.34 23.74 13.26
C PRO A 137 7.61 24.19 12.51
N GLY A 138 8.69 23.40 12.56
CA GLY A 138 9.96 23.72 11.93
C GLY A 138 9.91 23.76 10.40
N LEU A 139 8.95 23.05 9.77
CA LEU A 139 8.84 22.95 8.31
C LEU A 139 7.99 24.07 7.69
N ARG A 140 7.01 24.65 8.41
CA ARG A 140 6.20 25.78 7.93
C ARG A 140 7.01 27.06 7.68
N ARG A 141 8.16 27.24 8.34
CA ARG A 141 9.00 28.44 8.20
C ARG A 141 9.84 28.48 6.92
N ARG A 142 10.00 27.36 6.19
CA ARG A 142 10.82 27.32 4.97
C ARG A 142 10.06 27.61 3.68
N THR A 143 8.74 27.39 3.64
CA THR A 143 7.91 27.67 2.44
C THR A 143 7.25 29.05 2.46
N GLY A 144 7.07 29.68 3.63
CA GLY A 144 6.50 31.03 3.75
C GLY A 144 7.42 32.21 3.39
N CYS A 145 8.74 32.00 3.24
CA CYS A 145 9.70 33.10 3.01
C CYS A 145 10.17 33.26 1.55
N ALA A 146 9.76 32.40 0.61
CA ALA A 146 10.21 32.48 -0.78
C ALA A 146 9.27 33.26 -1.72
N GLY A 147 8.11 33.71 -1.25
CA GLY A 147 7.10 34.40 -2.08
C GLY A 147 7.06 35.93 -1.97
N GLY A 148 7.97 36.56 -1.21
CA GLY A 148 7.91 37.99 -0.92
C GLY A 148 9.27 38.68 -1.01
N ARG A 149 9.63 39.12 -2.22
CA ARG A 149 10.62 40.16 -2.62
C ARG A 149 10.91 39.92 -4.11
N SER A 150 10.84 40.85 -5.05
CA SER A 150 10.63 42.29 -5.07
C SER A 150 10.62 42.69 -6.55
N THR A 151 9.71 43.59 -6.92
CA THR A 151 9.85 44.70 -7.90
C THR A 151 10.72 44.52 -9.14
#